data_AF-A0A1S2L0U7-F1
#
_entry.id   AF-A0A1S2L0U7-F1
#
_cell.length_a   1.000
_cell.length_b   1.000
_cell.length_c   1.000
_cell.angle_alpha   90.00
_cell.angle_beta   90.00
_cell.angle_gamma   90.00
#
_symmetry.space_group_name_H-M   'P 1'
#
loop_
_entity.id
_entity.type
_entity.pdbx_description
1 polymer ?
#
loop_
_entity_poly.entity_id
_entity_poly.type
_entity_poly.pdbx_seq_one_letter_code
_entity_poly.pdbx_strand_id
1 'polypeptide(L)'
;MKISKEDYLEFKNWCKKFFRENREGSTKQLVEELINVNPKLIKRMEKAVGKGNVKAYLGRSLMTSLRKEGWLWYEKNTWVTKPNWGLCTHCFCEIDDIYLIDIDGNQYCNDDCFEEHGATEYYDSYNDDYFYLFSEFKQLKEKYTIFLEKKVQPNYMNHLELKQVLAEILEVLNDDIYSTVWLNGGDDGPVSYEIARMLQILQRDYEDLNKEDTMIKAKRQSVNQLYSITINRTLLKKRRKPEILKQFIQKHRKYRSKTDTNRWTTKDLNMRNNWYEKLNNELSDGISYCNEIFCPACQEVTDRKWARMLADGYYYCHECADEWKKS
;
A
#
# COMPACT_ATOMS: atom_id res chain seq x y z
N MET A 1 -23.32 -35.00 -8.09
CA MET A 1 -24.22 -33.84 -7.90
C MET A 1 -25.31 -33.93 -8.95
N LYS A 2 -26.61 -33.86 -8.59
CA LYS A 2 -27.73 -34.12 -9.53
C LYS A 2 -28.27 -32.87 -10.24
N ILE A 3 -28.08 -31.70 -9.64
CA ILE A 3 -28.47 -30.41 -10.22
C ILE A 3 -27.33 -29.83 -11.05
N SER A 4 -27.65 -28.85 -11.90
CA SER A 4 -26.64 -28.12 -12.68
C SER A 4 -25.69 -27.35 -11.76
N LYS A 5 -24.52 -26.96 -12.28
CA LYS A 5 -23.55 -26.13 -11.55
C LYS A 5 -24.15 -24.75 -11.22
N GLU A 6 -24.93 -24.18 -12.13
CA GLU A 6 -25.64 -22.91 -11.96
C GLU A 6 -26.66 -22.98 -10.83
N ASP A 7 -27.51 -24.01 -10.82
CA ASP A 7 -28.48 -24.24 -9.74
C ASP A 7 -27.79 -24.47 -8.39
N TYR A 8 -26.63 -25.13 -8.39
CA TYR A 8 -25.86 -25.34 -7.18
C TYR A 8 -25.29 -24.03 -6.63
N LEU A 9 -24.77 -23.15 -7.50
CA LEU A 9 -24.28 -21.83 -7.10
C LEU A 9 -25.43 -20.94 -6.59
N GLU A 10 -26.58 -20.97 -7.26
CA GLU A 10 -27.78 -20.26 -6.83
C GLU A 10 -28.25 -20.74 -5.44
N PHE A 11 -28.28 -22.06 -5.23
CA PHE A 11 -28.58 -22.67 -3.93
C PHE A 11 -27.57 -22.26 -2.85
N LYS A 12 -26.26 -22.33 -3.17
CA LYS A 12 -25.19 -21.95 -2.25
C LYS A 12 -25.31 -20.50 -1.81
N ASN A 13 -25.52 -19.58 -2.74
CA ASN A 13 -25.67 -18.15 -2.45
C ASN A 13 -26.90 -17.88 -1.59
N TRP A 14 -28.02 -18.55 -1.88
CA TRP A 14 -29.20 -18.50 -1.04
C TRP A 14 -28.92 -19.03 0.38
N CYS A 15 -28.24 -20.18 0.52
CA CYS A 15 -27.86 -20.73 1.82
C CYS A 15 -27.00 -19.76 2.62
N LYS A 16 -25.98 -19.16 2.00
CA LYS A 16 -25.15 -18.15 2.68
C LYS A 16 -26.00 -17.00 3.21
N LYS A 17 -26.94 -16.49 2.42
CA LYS A 17 -27.85 -15.43 2.87
C LYS A 17 -28.74 -15.89 4.04
N PHE A 18 -29.39 -17.05 3.91
CA PHE A 18 -30.25 -17.62 4.96
C PHE A 18 -29.50 -17.76 6.29
N PHE A 19 -28.29 -18.34 6.25
CA PHE A 19 -27.49 -18.60 7.43
C PHE A 19 -26.77 -17.37 7.99
N ARG A 20 -26.58 -16.31 7.21
CA ARG A 20 -26.13 -15.00 7.71
C ARG A 20 -27.14 -14.44 8.71
N GLU A 21 -28.43 -14.55 8.40
CA GLU A 21 -29.54 -14.00 9.20
C GLU A 21 -29.96 -14.92 10.35
N ASN A 22 -30.08 -16.24 10.09
CA ASN A 22 -30.69 -17.16 11.06
C ASN A 22 -29.66 -17.93 11.90
N ARG A 23 -28.40 -18.01 11.45
CA ARG A 23 -27.26 -18.76 12.03
C ARG A 23 -27.44 -20.28 12.16
N GLU A 24 -28.68 -20.75 12.28
CA GLU A 24 -29.04 -22.16 12.34
C GLU A 24 -30.31 -22.48 11.54
N GLY A 25 -30.49 -23.75 11.19
CA GLY A 25 -31.68 -24.20 10.47
C GLY A 25 -31.73 -25.71 10.24
N SER A 26 -32.89 -26.31 10.43
CA SER A 26 -33.12 -27.71 10.08
C SER A 26 -33.30 -27.86 8.57
N THR A 27 -32.98 -29.04 8.02
CA THR A 27 -33.25 -29.34 6.60
C THR A 27 -34.72 -29.18 6.22
N LYS A 28 -35.64 -29.34 7.18
CA LYS A 28 -37.07 -29.09 6.93
C LYS A 28 -37.34 -27.61 6.69
N GLN A 29 -36.89 -26.74 7.60
CA GLN A 29 -37.02 -25.29 7.48
C GLN A 29 -36.37 -24.77 6.20
N LEU A 30 -35.16 -25.24 5.88
CA LEU A 30 -34.48 -24.83 4.64
C LEU A 30 -35.31 -25.12 3.38
N VAL A 31 -36.00 -26.26 3.33
CA VAL A 31 -36.88 -26.59 2.20
C VAL A 31 -38.09 -25.67 2.17
N GLU A 32 -38.74 -25.46 3.31
CA GLU A 32 -39.93 -24.60 3.44
C GLU A 32 -39.61 -23.15 3.03
N GLU A 33 -38.50 -22.60 3.51
CA GLU A 33 -38.05 -21.26 3.15
C GLU A 33 -37.63 -21.15 1.69
N LEU A 34 -36.93 -22.16 1.16
CA LEU A 34 -36.51 -22.13 -0.24
C LEU A 34 -37.71 -22.23 -1.20
N ILE A 35 -38.78 -22.93 -0.82
CA ILE A 35 -40.05 -22.96 -1.58
C ILE A 35 -40.65 -21.56 -1.66
N ASN A 36 -40.63 -20.81 -0.56
CA ASN A 36 -41.21 -19.46 -0.49
C ASN A 36 -40.38 -18.44 -1.26
N VAL A 37 -39.06 -18.46 -1.07
CA VAL A 37 -38.14 -17.46 -1.65
C VAL A 37 -37.81 -17.76 -3.11
N ASN A 38 -37.62 -19.02 -3.47
CA ASN A 38 -37.21 -19.42 -4.82
C ASN A 38 -37.90 -20.72 -5.28
N PRO A 39 -39.22 -20.66 -5.57
CA PRO A 39 -39.99 -21.84 -5.97
C PRO A 39 -39.50 -22.44 -7.29
N LYS A 40 -38.87 -21.64 -8.17
CA LYS A 40 -38.33 -22.12 -9.44
C LYS A 40 -37.13 -23.05 -9.21
N LEU A 41 -36.22 -22.69 -8.31
CA LEU A 41 -35.05 -23.51 -7.98
C LEU A 41 -35.48 -24.85 -7.36
N ILE A 42 -36.46 -24.86 -6.45
CA ILE A 42 -37.01 -26.11 -5.90
C ILE A 42 -37.59 -27.00 -7.00
N LYS A 43 -38.40 -26.46 -7.91
CA LYS A 43 -38.96 -27.26 -9.02
C LYS A 43 -37.87 -27.88 -9.90
N ARG A 44 -36.77 -27.16 -10.14
CA ARG A 44 -35.61 -27.70 -10.89
C ARG A 44 -34.89 -28.80 -10.09
N MET A 45 -34.76 -28.63 -8.77
CA MET A 45 -34.22 -29.67 -7.87
C MET A 45 -35.12 -30.91 -7.84
N GLU A 46 -36.44 -30.76 -7.70
CA GLU A 46 -37.41 -31.85 -7.73
C GLU A 46 -37.30 -32.64 -9.04
N LYS A 47 -37.26 -31.94 -10.18
CA LYS A 47 -37.08 -32.56 -11.49
C LYS A 47 -35.77 -33.34 -11.59
N ALA A 48 -34.67 -32.79 -11.07
CA ALA A 48 -33.36 -33.43 -11.08
C ALA A 48 -33.26 -34.64 -10.13
N VAL A 49 -33.98 -34.60 -9.00
CA VAL A 49 -34.01 -35.69 -8.01
C VAL A 49 -34.93 -36.83 -8.44
N GLY A 50 -35.96 -36.55 -9.26
CA GLY A 50 -36.89 -37.53 -9.80
C GLY A 50 -37.82 -38.09 -8.73
N LYS A 51 -37.89 -39.42 -8.59
CA LYS A 51 -38.69 -40.09 -7.54
C LYS A 51 -38.14 -39.95 -6.11
N GLY A 52 -36.98 -39.29 -5.94
CA GLY A 52 -36.36 -39.11 -4.63
C GLY A 52 -36.96 -37.94 -3.84
N ASN A 53 -36.75 -37.95 -2.53
CA ASN A 53 -37.19 -36.86 -1.65
C ASN A 53 -36.18 -35.69 -1.69
N VAL A 54 -36.62 -34.50 -2.12
CA VAL A 54 -35.77 -33.29 -2.20
C VAL A 54 -35.21 -32.89 -0.83
N LYS A 55 -35.97 -33.04 0.25
CA LYS A 55 -35.47 -32.81 1.63
C LYS A 55 -34.27 -33.71 1.92
N ALA A 56 -34.37 -34.99 1.58
CA ALA A 56 -33.28 -35.95 1.79
C ALA A 56 -32.07 -35.62 0.88
N TYR A 57 -32.31 -35.19 -0.36
CA TYR A 57 -31.25 -34.77 -1.28
C TYR A 57 -30.53 -33.51 -0.79
N LEU A 58 -31.28 -32.48 -0.37
CA LEU A 58 -30.75 -31.24 0.19
C LEU A 58 -29.85 -31.55 1.38
N GLY A 59 -30.37 -32.28 2.38
CA GLY A 59 -29.60 -32.63 3.58
C GLY A 59 -28.39 -33.53 3.31
N ARG A 60 -28.55 -34.63 2.58
CA ARG A 60 -27.48 -35.63 2.43
C ARG A 60 -26.43 -35.24 1.39
N SER A 61 -26.79 -34.45 0.38
CA SER A 61 -25.90 -34.14 -0.74
C SER A 61 -25.46 -32.68 -0.74
N LEU A 62 -26.40 -31.73 -0.81
CA LEU A 62 -26.05 -30.33 -1.01
C LEU A 62 -25.46 -29.71 0.26
N MET A 63 -26.13 -29.88 1.39
CA MET A 63 -25.66 -29.36 2.69
C MET A 63 -24.36 -30.03 3.14
N THR A 64 -24.22 -31.34 2.92
CA THR A 64 -22.94 -32.05 3.13
C THR A 64 -21.82 -31.48 2.27
N SER A 65 -22.12 -30.99 1.05
CA SER A 65 -21.13 -30.32 0.20
C SER A 65 -20.74 -28.96 0.78
N LEU A 66 -21.71 -28.15 1.23
CA LEU A 66 -21.45 -26.85 1.86
C LEU A 66 -20.66 -26.98 3.16
N ARG A 67 -20.92 -28.03 3.96
CA ARG A 67 -20.14 -28.34 5.15
C ARG A 67 -18.64 -28.50 4.87
N LYS A 68 -18.26 -29.02 3.70
CA LYS A 68 -16.85 -29.16 3.32
C LYS A 68 -16.14 -27.83 3.09
N GLU A 69 -16.90 -26.74 2.94
CA GLU A 69 -16.36 -25.38 2.85
C GLU A 69 -15.97 -24.81 4.22
N GLY A 70 -16.21 -25.53 5.32
CA GLY A 70 -15.66 -25.18 6.63
C GLY A 70 -16.47 -24.17 7.44
N TRP A 71 -17.62 -23.70 6.96
CA TRP A 71 -18.46 -22.73 7.69
C TRP A 71 -19.74 -23.29 8.29
N LEU A 72 -20.09 -24.53 7.96
CA LEU A 72 -21.37 -25.12 8.35
C LEU A 72 -21.20 -26.50 8.95
N TRP A 73 -21.89 -26.75 10.06
CA TRP A 73 -21.83 -28.00 10.82
C TRP A 73 -23.23 -28.58 11.02
N TYR A 74 -23.31 -29.89 11.28
CA TYR A 74 -24.57 -30.56 11.56
C TYR A 74 -24.55 -31.11 12.99
N GLU A 75 -25.36 -30.51 13.87
CA GLU A 75 -25.39 -30.78 15.31
C GLU A 75 -26.83 -30.90 15.78
N LYS A 76 -27.14 -31.91 16.61
CA LYS A 76 -28.48 -32.09 17.21
C LYS A 76 -29.64 -31.98 16.20
N ASN A 77 -29.46 -32.54 15.00
CA ASN A 77 -30.39 -32.51 13.87
C ASN A 77 -30.59 -31.14 13.17
N THR A 78 -29.74 -30.16 13.46
CA THR A 78 -29.79 -28.80 12.93
C THR A 78 -28.47 -28.46 12.24
N TRP A 79 -28.53 -27.67 11.17
CA TRP A 79 -27.34 -27.08 10.56
C TRP A 79 -27.02 -25.79 11.29
N VAL A 80 -25.77 -25.61 11.72
CA VAL A 80 -25.33 -24.46 12.52
C VAL A 80 -24.08 -23.87 11.88
N THR A 81 -23.99 -22.54 11.82
CA THR A 81 -22.80 -21.84 11.35
C THR A 81 -21.71 -21.88 12.43
N LYS A 82 -20.56 -22.46 12.07
CA LYS A 82 -19.32 -22.35 12.86
C LYS A 82 -18.15 -22.23 11.89
N PRO A 83 -17.88 -21.02 11.39
CA PRO A 83 -16.77 -20.74 10.49
C PRO A 83 -15.43 -21.18 11.09
N ASN A 84 -14.70 -22.00 10.34
CA ASN A 84 -13.30 -22.28 10.64
C ASN A 84 -12.48 -20.99 10.56
N TRP A 85 -11.34 -20.98 11.25
CA TRP A 85 -10.35 -19.91 11.11
C TRP A 85 -9.99 -19.66 9.64
N GLY A 86 -9.88 -18.38 9.25
CA GLY A 86 -9.71 -17.93 7.88
C GLY A 86 -11.02 -17.70 7.11
N LEU A 87 -12.19 -17.86 7.76
CA LEU A 87 -13.49 -17.52 7.20
C LEU A 87 -14.21 -16.49 8.05
N CYS A 88 -14.88 -15.55 7.41
CA CYS A 88 -15.70 -14.55 8.09
C CYS A 88 -16.85 -15.20 8.84
N THR A 89 -16.96 -14.87 10.12
CA THR A 89 -18.01 -15.31 11.03
C THR A 89 -19.38 -14.91 10.49
N HIS A 90 -19.51 -13.74 9.87
CA HIS A 90 -20.78 -13.25 9.32
C HIS A 90 -21.11 -13.82 7.93
N CYS A 91 -20.24 -13.56 6.94
CA CYS A 91 -20.54 -13.80 5.52
C CYS A 91 -19.92 -15.09 4.93
N PHE A 92 -19.09 -15.79 5.71
CA PHE A 92 -18.45 -17.06 5.34
C PHE A 92 -17.54 -16.95 4.11
N CYS A 93 -17.05 -15.75 3.79
CA CYS A 93 -16.02 -15.54 2.79
C CYS A 93 -14.64 -15.78 3.40
N GLU A 94 -13.68 -16.16 2.56
CA GLU A 94 -12.28 -16.25 2.96
C GLU A 94 -11.76 -14.88 3.40
N ILE A 95 -10.91 -14.90 4.41
CA ILE A 95 -10.30 -13.72 5.02
C ILE A 95 -8.83 -13.66 4.61
N ASP A 96 -8.39 -12.47 4.20
CA ASP A 96 -7.00 -12.14 3.91
C ASP A 96 -6.27 -11.59 5.17
N ASP A 97 -5.16 -10.88 5.02
CA ASP A 97 -4.39 -10.34 6.14
C ASP A 97 -5.09 -9.21 6.92
N ILE A 98 -6.09 -8.57 6.30
CA ILE A 98 -6.84 -7.44 6.87
C ILE A 98 -8.23 -7.94 7.29
N TYR A 99 -8.43 -8.06 8.60
CA TYR A 99 -9.71 -8.46 9.20
C TYR A 99 -9.83 -7.91 10.61
N LEU A 100 -11.07 -7.87 11.09
CA LEU A 100 -11.40 -7.58 12.48
C LEU A 100 -11.61 -8.88 13.27
N ILE A 101 -11.38 -8.83 14.57
CA ILE A 101 -11.81 -9.89 15.49
C ILE A 101 -12.63 -9.32 16.62
N ASP A 102 -13.51 -10.12 17.23
CA ASP A 102 -14.13 -9.77 18.51
C ASP A 102 -13.41 -10.42 19.70
N ILE A 103 -13.90 -10.14 20.91
CA ILE A 103 -13.36 -10.69 22.16
C ILE A 103 -13.48 -12.21 22.27
N ASP A 104 -14.39 -12.84 21.51
CA ASP A 104 -14.57 -14.29 21.45
C ASP A 104 -13.65 -14.93 20.38
N GLY A 105 -12.87 -14.12 19.65
CA GLY A 105 -11.97 -14.56 18.59
C GLY A 105 -12.65 -14.84 17.25
N ASN A 106 -13.89 -14.38 17.06
CA ASN A 106 -14.57 -14.46 15.77
C ASN A 106 -13.94 -13.50 14.78
N GLN A 107 -13.78 -13.90 13.52
CA GLN A 107 -13.12 -13.08 12.50
C GLN A 107 -14.12 -12.45 11.54
N TYR A 108 -13.86 -11.22 11.09
CA TYR A 108 -14.74 -10.44 10.22
C TYR A 108 -13.93 -9.80 9.09
N CYS A 109 -14.35 -10.03 7.85
CA CYS A 109 -13.61 -9.52 6.69
C CYS A 109 -13.62 -7.99 6.55
N ASN A 110 -14.54 -7.30 7.23
CA ASN A 110 -14.66 -5.84 7.22
C ASN A 110 -15.57 -5.34 8.35
N ASP A 111 -15.60 -4.02 8.51
CA ASP A 111 -16.41 -3.28 9.48
C ASP A 111 -17.91 -3.60 9.31
N ASP A 112 -18.43 -3.63 8.07
CA ASP A 112 -19.83 -3.99 7.80
C ASP A 112 -20.21 -5.36 8.38
N CYS A 113 -19.34 -6.36 8.22
CA CYS A 113 -19.59 -7.70 8.76
C CYS A 113 -19.48 -7.75 10.28
N PHE A 114 -18.61 -6.94 10.86
CA PHE A 114 -18.42 -6.83 12.29
C PHE A 114 -19.68 -6.22 12.95
N GLU A 115 -20.16 -5.09 12.40
CA GLU A 115 -21.32 -4.36 12.90
C GLU A 115 -22.62 -5.13 12.69
N GLU A 116 -22.89 -5.61 11.48
CA GLU A 116 -24.16 -6.29 11.18
C GLU A 116 -24.34 -7.62 11.92
N HIS A 117 -23.25 -8.31 12.25
CA HIS A 117 -23.32 -9.52 13.05
C HIS A 117 -23.69 -9.23 14.51
N GLY A 118 -23.51 -7.98 14.96
CA GLY A 118 -23.59 -7.63 16.37
C GLY A 118 -22.46 -8.29 17.17
N ALA A 119 -21.22 -8.13 16.69
CA ALA A 119 -20.03 -8.60 17.40
C ALA A 119 -20.05 -8.15 18.87
N THR A 120 -19.62 -9.04 19.77
CA THR A 120 -19.65 -8.77 21.21
C THR A 120 -18.78 -7.55 21.50
N GLU A 121 -19.39 -6.47 22.03
CA GLU A 121 -18.66 -5.28 22.46
C GLU A 121 -17.61 -5.65 23.51
N TYR A 122 -16.43 -5.07 23.34
CA TYR A 122 -15.27 -5.37 24.15
C TYR A 122 -15.44 -4.78 25.55
N TYR A 123 -15.38 -5.64 26.57
CA TYR A 123 -15.22 -5.21 27.97
C TYR A 123 -13.75 -5.14 28.38
N ASP A 124 -12.84 -5.07 27.40
CA ASP A 124 -11.39 -5.08 27.59
C ASP A 124 -10.81 -3.68 27.36
N SER A 125 -9.77 -3.36 28.13
CA SER A 125 -9.00 -2.10 28.06
C SER A 125 -8.38 -1.80 26.70
N TYR A 126 -8.22 -2.80 25.83
CA TYR A 126 -7.52 -2.67 24.55
C TYR A 126 -8.43 -2.30 23.35
N ASN A 127 -9.73 -2.11 23.56
CA ASN A 127 -10.67 -1.98 22.45
C ASN A 127 -10.42 -0.75 21.55
N ASP A 128 -10.31 0.43 22.17
CA ASP A 128 -10.15 1.67 21.41
C ASP A 128 -8.81 1.67 20.65
N ASP A 129 -7.76 1.20 21.32
CA ASP A 129 -6.42 1.03 20.74
C ASP A 129 -6.42 0.03 19.58
N TYR A 130 -7.18 -1.05 19.70
CA TYR A 130 -7.33 -2.06 18.65
C TYR A 130 -7.94 -1.48 17.38
N PHE A 131 -9.07 -0.78 17.49
CA PHE A 131 -9.74 -0.20 16.32
C PHE A 131 -8.92 0.91 15.67
N TYR A 132 -8.24 1.71 16.49
CA TYR A 132 -7.33 2.74 15.99
C TYR A 132 -6.18 2.10 15.19
N LEU A 133 -5.50 1.11 15.77
CA LEU A 133 -4.45 0.36 15.09
C LEU A 133 -4.95 -0.34 13.83
N PHE A 134 -6.14 -0.95 13.87
CA PHE A 134 -6.72 -1.62 12.70
C PHE A 134 -6.93 -0.63 11.53
N SER A 135 -7.46 0.56 11.82
CA SER A 135 -7.67 1.60 10.82
C SER A 135 -6.34 2.04 10.19
N GLU A 136 -5.32 2.31 11.02
CA GLU A 136 -3.98 2.67 10.55
C GLU A 136 -3.34 1.53 9.75
N PHE A 137 -3.41 0.30 10.26
CA PHE A 137 -2.88 -0.89 9.61
C PHE A 137 -3.48 -1.09 8.22
N LYS A 138 -4.80 -0.97 8.09
CA LYS A 138 -5.53 -1.08 6.82
C LYS A 138 -5.07 0.00 5.83
N GLN A 139 -5.02 1.25 6.26
CA GLN A 139 -4.59 2.37 5.42
C GLN A 139 -3.13 2.22 4.96
N LEU A 140 -2.23 1.85 5.87
CA LEU A 140 -0.82 1.63 5.55
C LEU A 140 -0.66 0.46 4.57
N LYS A 141 -1.31 -0.68 4.82
CA LYS A 141 -1.29 -1.85 3.93
C LYS A 141 -1.68 -1.47 2.51
N GLU A 142 -2.78 -0.76 2.34
CA GLU A 142 -3.23 -0.31 1.02
C GLU A 142 -2.17 0.58 0.34
N LYS A 143 -1.57 1.51 1.10
CA LYS A 143 -0.55 2.44 0.60
C LYS A 143 0.73 1.73 0.16
N TYR A 144 1.20 0.74 0.91
CA TYR A 144 2.51 0.13 0.65
C TYR A 144 2.50 -1.17 -0.16
N THR A 145 1.32 -1.78 -0.39
CA THR A 145 1.19 -3.04 -1.14
C THR A 145 1.85 -2.95 -2.52
N ILE A 146 1.73 -1.80 -3.20
CA ILE A 146 2.35 -1.58 -4.53
C ILE A 146 3.88 -1.73 -4.54
N PHE A 147 4.53 -1.41 -3.41
CA PHE A 147 5.98 -1.53 -3.24
C PHE A 147 6.38 -2.98 -2.96
N LEU A 148 5.63 -3.68 -2.10
CA LEU A 148 5.85 -5.11 -1.82
C LEU A 148 5.68 -5.99 -3.06
N GLU A 149 4.70 -5.65 -3.91
CA GLU A 149 4.48 -6.33 -5.18
C GLU A 149 5.51 -5.96 -6.27
N LYS A 150 6.46 -5.06 -5.97
CA LYS A 150 7.52 -4.60 -6.90
C LYS A 150 6.99 -4.04 -8.22
N LYS A 151 5.82 -3.40 -8.17
CA LYS A 151 5.15 -2.82 -9.35
C LYS A 151 5.62 -1.38 -9.65
N VAL A 152 6.49 -0.82 -8.82
CA VAL A 152 6.94 0.58 -8.93
C VAL A 152 8.25 0.74 -9.70
N GLN A 153 8.39 1.85 -10.42
CA GLN A 153 9.64 2.21 -11.10
C GLN A 153 10.64 2.83 -10.12
N PRO A 154 11.95 2.59 -10.28
CA PRO A 154 12.97 3.16 -9.39
C PRO A 154 13.26 4.63 -9.74
N ASN A 155 12.36 5.53 -9.35
CA ASN A 155 12.47 6.97 -9.52
C ASN A 155 12.42 7.70 -8.17
N TYR A 156 12.58 9.02 -8.19
CA TYR A 156 12.63 9.86 -6.98
C TYR A 156 11.28 9.97 -6.28
N MET A 157 10.16 10.05 -7.01
CA MET A 157 8.81 10.14 -6.41
C MET A 157 8.51 8.88 -5.61
N ASN A 158 8.64 7.72 -6.26
CA ASN A 158 8.38 6.43 -5.62
C ASN A 158 9.33 6.19 -4.45
N HIS A 159 10.58 6.67 -4.53
CA HIS A 159 11.47 6.58 -3.38
C HIS A 159 11.03 7.48 -2.23
N LEU A 160 10.64 8.73 -2.50
CA LEU A 160 10.18 9.65 -1.46
C LEU A 160 8.90 9.14 -0.79
N GLU A 161 7.95 8.65 -1.58
CA GLU A 161 6.73 8.00 -1.08
C GLU A 161 7.07 6.78 -0.20
N LEU A 162 8.00 5.93 -0.64
CA LEU A 162 8.48 4.81 0.17
C LEU A 162 9.14 5.28 1.48
N LYS A 163 9.89 6.39 1.47
CA LYS A 163 10.46 6.95 2.71
C LYS A 163 9.37 7.41 3.68
N GLN A 164 8.29 8.00 3.18
CA GLN A 164 7.16 8.42 4.02
C GLN A 164 6.44 7.21 4.61
N VAL A 165 6.11 6.22 3.78
CA VAL A 165 5.54 4.94 4.24
C VAL A 165 6.40 4.29 5.32
N LEU A 166 7.71 4.21 5.12
CA LEU A 166 8.63 3.65 6.11
C LEU A 166 8.64 4.44 7.43
N ALA A 167 8.47 5.77 7.36
CA ALA A 167 8.38 6.62 8.55
C ALA A 167 7.05 6.41 9.29
N GLU A 168 5.93 6.35 8.57
CA GLU A 168 4.60 6.09 9.14
C GLU A 168 4.52 4.70 9.80
N ILE A 169 5.08 3.66 9.16
CA ILE A 169 5.16 2.34 9.78
C ILE A 169 6.00 2.38 11.07
N LEU A 170 7.12 3.11 11.08
CA LEU A 170 7.93 3.26 12.29
C LEU A 170 7.21 4.04 13.39
N GLU A 171 6.38 5.01 13.05
CA GLU A 171 5.58 5.75 14.03
C GLU A 171 4.65 4.80 14.78
N VAL A 172 3.91 3.96 14.05
CA VAL A 172 3.03 2.93 14.64
C VAL A 172 3.82 1.92 15.46
N LEU A 173 4.95 1.41 14.94
CA LEU A 173 5.76 0.40 15.62
C LEU A 173 6.44 0.92 16.90
N ASN A 174 6.67 2.24 17.00
CA ASN A 174 7.30 2.88 18.16
C ASN A 174 6.27 3.60 19.06
N ASP A 175 4.97 3.40 18.83
CA ASP A 175 3.96 3.97 19.70
C ASP A 175 3.98 3.26 21.07
N ASP A 176 4.16 4.06 22.13
CA ASP A 176 4.23 3.59 23.50
C ASP A 176 2.93 2.88 23.93
N ILE A 177 1.78 3.21 23.33
CA ILE A 177 0.47 2.60 23.61
C ILE A 177 0.53 1.08 23.42
N TYR A 178 1.24 0.61 22.39
CA TYR A 178 1.30 -0.82 22.07
C TYR A 178 2.45 -1.57 22.75
N SER A 179 3.29 -0.88 23.52
CA SER A 179 4.50 -1.46 24.10
C SER A 179 4.22 -2.68 25.00
N THR A 180 3.16 -2.63 25.80
CA THR A 180 2.78 -3.74 26.69
C THR A 180 2.40 -4.99 25.90
N VAL A 181 1.56 -4.81 24.87
CA VAL A 181 1.11 -5.90 23.99
C VAL A 181 2.28 -6.47 23.18
N TRP A 182 3.20 -5.62 22.74
CA TRP A 182 4.40 -6.05 22.03
C TRP A 182 5.32 -6.90 22.92
N LEU A 183 5.52 -6.50 24.17
CA LEU A 183 6.41 -7.18 25.12
C LEU A 183 5.86 -8.52 25.61
N ASN A 184 4.55 -8.65 25.79
CA ASN A 184 3.92 -9.90 26.21
C ASN A 184 3.47 -10.78 25.04
N GLY A 185 3.61 -10.33 23.79
CA GLY A 185 3.24 -11.10 22.60
C GLY A 185 1.74 -11.24 22.37
N GLY A 186 0.91 -10.42 23.04
CA GLY A 186 -0.55 -10.50 22.93
C GLY A 186 -1.17 -11.65 23.71
N ASP A 187 -0.56 -12.02 24.85
CA ASP A 187 -1.01 -13.12 25.71
C ASP A 187 -2.25 -12.78 26.58
N ASP A 188 -2.73 -11.52 26.55
CA ASP A 188 -3.82 -11.05 27.42
C ASP A 188 -5.23 -11.43 26.91
N GLY A 189 -5.33 -11.93 25.67
CA GLY A 189 -6.60 -12.33 25.06
C GLY A 189 -6.62 -12.14 23.54
N PRO A 190 -7.72 -12.53 22.86
CA PRO A 190 -7.79 -12.51 21.40
C PRO A 190 -7.44 -11.16 20.78
N VAL A 191 -7.94 -10.06 21.35
CA VAL A 191 -7.68 -8.69 20.88
C VAL A 191 -6.21 -8.33 20.96
N SER A 192 -5.59 -8.57 22.12
CA SER A 192 -4.16 -8.30 22.30
C SER A 192 -3.30 -9.16 21.36
N TYR A 193 -3.69 -10.41 21.11
CA TYR A 193 -3.05 -11.29 20.15
C TYR A 193 -3.12 -10.71 18.72
N GLU A 194 -4.27 -10.15 18.34
CA GLU A 194 -4.45 -9.55 17.03
C GLU A 194 -3.69 -8.22 16.87
N ILE A 195 -3.63 -7.38 17.91
CA ILE A 195 -2.74 -6.21 17.96
C ILE A 195 -1.29 -6.67 17.71
N ALA A 196 -0.82 -7.67 18.47
CA ALA A 196 0.54 -8.20 18.30
C ALA A 196 0.78 -8.75 16.89
N ARG A 197 -0.20 -9.46 16.30
CA ARG A 197 -0.14 -9.95 14.91
C ARG A 197 0.02 -8.81 13.91
N MET A 198 -0.80 -7.76 14.00
CA MET A 198 -0.73 -6.61 13.10
C MET A 198 0.64 -5.92 13.18
N LEU A 199 1.16 -5.71 14.39
CA LEU A 199 2.48 -5.14 14.61
C LEU A 199 3.61 -6.04 14.04
N GLN A 200 3.51 -7.36 14.20
CA GLN A 200 4.47 -8.31 13.63
C GLN A 200 4.48 -8.27 12.09
N ILE A 201 3.29 -8.14 11.48
CA ILE A 201 3.17 -7.97 10.04
C ILE A 201 3.79 -6.65 9.59
N LEU A 202 3.52 -5.55 10.28
CA LEU A 202 4.13 -4.24 9.99
C LEU A 202 5.65 -4.30 10.10
N GLN A 203 6.19 -4.95 11.14
CA GLN A 203 7.63 -5.11 11.32
C GLN A 203 8.27 -5.90 10.16
N ARG A 204 7.67 -7.04 9.78
CA ARG A 204 8.17 -7.84 8.65
C ARG A 204 8.10 -7.06 7.34
N ASP A 205 6.99 -6.39 7.09
CA ASP A 205 6.79 -5.64 5.85
C ASP A 205 7.71 -4.42 5.80
N TYR A 206 7.98 -3.77 6.94
CA TYR A 206 8.99 -2.71 7.07
C TYR A 206 10.40 -3.19 6.65
N GLU A 207 10.80 -4.38 7.08
CA GLU A 207 12.08 -4.98 6.69
C GLU A 207 12.17 -5.24 5.18
N ASP A 208 11.08 -5.71 4.56
CA ASP A 208 11.02 -5.96 3.13
C ASP A 208 10.99 -4.65 2.32
N LEU A 209 10.24 -3.64 2.78
CA LEU A 209 10.22 -2.29 2.20
C LEU A 209 11.59 -1.61 2.30
N ASN A 210 12.36 -1.82 3.37
CA ASN A 210 13.73 -1.33 3.49
C ASN A 210 14.70 -1.98 2.48
N LYS A 211 14.48 -3.24 2.12
CA LYS A 211 15.24 -3.88 1.03
C LYS A 211 14.91 -3.20 -0.30
N GLU A 212 13.63 -2.89 -0.53
CA GLU A 212 13.20 -2.17 -1.73
C GLU A 212 13.73 -0.72 -1.76
N ASP A 213 13.78 -0.01 -0.63
CA ASP A 213 14.40 1.32 -0.48
C ASP A 213 15.85 1.29 -0.99
N THR A 214 16.61 0.29 -0.56
CA THR A 214 18.00 0.09 -0.98
C THR A 214 18.08 -0.16 -2.49
N MET A 215 17.16 -0.95 -3.05
CA MET A 215 17.13 -1.25 -4.49
C MET A 215 16.77 -0.04 -5.34
N ILE A 216 15.74 0.72 -4.95
CA ILE A 216 15.34 1.96 -5.63
C ILE A 216 16.49 2.98 -5.55
N LYS A 217 17.13 3.10 -4.39
CA LYS A 217 18.30 3.97 -4.19
C LYS A 217 19.49 3.63 -5.05
N ALA A 218 19.77 2.35 -5.27
CA ALA A 218 20.87 1.93 -6.13
C ALA A 218 20.59 2.20 -7.62
N LYS A 219 19.33 2.14 -8.06
CA LYS A 219 18.95 2.24 -9.48
C LYS A 219 18.63 3.66 -9.96
N ARG A 220 18.24 4.56 -9.06
CA ARG A 220 17.89 5.95 -9.40
C ARG A 220 19.12 6.80 -9.74
N GLN A 221 18.90 7.96 -10.39
CA GLN A 221 19.98 8.88 -10.78
C GLN A 221 20.65 9.52 -9.56
N SER A 222 21.95 9.34 -9.35
CA SER A 222 22.64 9.75 -8.11
C SER A 222 22.57 11.22 -7.69
N VAL A 223 22.32 12.16 -8.60
CA VAL A 223 22.24 13.61 -8.30
C VAL A 223 21.36 14.36 -9.30
N ASN A 224 20.58 15.31 -8.78
CA ASN A 224 19.82 16.30 -9.56
C ASN A 224 20.42 17.72 -9.53
N GLN A 225 21.67 17.85 -9.08
CA GLN A 225 22.38 19.12 -9.04
C GLN A 225 22.98 19.46 -10.41
N LEU A 226 22.95 20.74 -10.75
CA LEU A 226 23.51 21.32 -11.96
C LEU A 226 24.50 22.41 -11.57
N TYR A 227 25.72 22.30 -12.08
CA TYR A 227 26.80 23.23 -11.80
C TYR A 227 27.10 24.01 -13.07
N SER A 228 26.91 25.32 -13.00
CA SER A 228 27.00 26.17 -14.19
C SER A 228 28.04 27.28 -14.01
N ILE A 229 28.71 27.64 -15.10
CA ILE A 229 29.47 28.89 -15.24
C ILE A 229 28.79 29.75 -16.28
N THR A 230 28.61 31.02 -15.93
CA THR A 230 28.07 32.05 -16.81
C THR A 230 29.18 33.04 -17.13
N ILE A 231 29.40 33.28 -18.42
CA ILE A 231 30.39 34.23 -18.91
C ILE A 231 29.65 35.46 -19.44
N ASN A 232 30.10 36.65 -19.08
CA ASN A 232 29.44 37.89 -19.51
C ASN A 232 29.38 37.97 -21.06
N ARG A 233 28.19 38.31 -21.58
CA ARG A 233 27.93 38.49 -23.01
C ARG A 233 28.92 39.44 -23.67
N THR A 234 29.35 40.48 -22.95
CA THR A 234 30.32 41.46 -23.47
C THR A 234 31.65 40.79 -23.79
N LEU A 235 32.16 39.92 -22.91
CA LEU A 235 33.38 39.14 -23.15
C LEU A 235 33.24 38.19 -24.34
N LEU A 236 32.07 37.55 -24.49
CA LEU A 236 31.80 36.63 -25.58
C LEU A 236 31.65 37.31 -26.95
N LYS A 237 31.31 38.61 -26.97
CA LYS A 237 31.18 39.43 -28.20
C LYS A 237 32.43 40.22 -28.56
N LYS A 238 33.47 40.25 -27.71
CA LYS A 238 34.74 40.93 -28.03
C LYS A 238 35.35 40.38 -29.32
N ARG A 239 35.75 41.29 -30.24
CA ARG A 239 36.40 40.95 -31.52
C ARG A 239 37.68 40.13 -31.30
N ARG A 240 38.44 40.45 -30.25
CA ARG A 240 39.64 39.70 -29.82
C ARG A 240 39.37 39.09 -28.45
N LYS A 241 38.98 37.80 -28.45
CA LYS A 241 38.78 37.03 -27.21
C LYS A 241 40.14 36.66 -26.59
N PRO A 242 40.27 36.71 -25.25
CA PRO A 242 41.39 36.11 -24.54
C PRO A 242 41.58 34.64 -24.95
N GLU A 243 42.82 34.20 -25.04
CA GLU A 243 43.13 32.87 -25.59
C GLU A 243 42.57 31.75 -24.71
N ILE A 244 42.63 31.93 -23.39
CA ILE A 244 42.05 31.01 -22.42
C ILE A 244 40.53 30.81 -22.63
N LEU A 245 39.81 31.88 -22.98
CA LEU A 245 38.37 31.84 -23.25
C LEU A 245 38.07 31.08 -24.55
N LYS A 246 38.88 31.26 -25.59
CA LYS A 246 38.71 30.51 -26.84
C LYS A 246 38.91 29.02 -26.63
N GLN A 247 40.00 28.66 -25.95
CA GLN A 247 40.33 27.27 -25.63
C GLN A 247 39.22 26.63 -24.77
N PHE A 248 38.71 27.36 -23.78
CA PHE A 248 37.58 26.92 -22.97
C PHE A 248 36.33 26.62 -23.81
N ILE A 249 35.91 27.57 -24.64
CA ILE A 249 34.72 27.41 -25.50
C ILE A 249 34.87 26.21 -26.44
N GLN A 250 36.05 26.04 -27.04
CA GLN A 250 36.33 24.95 -27.96
C GLN A 250 36.31 23.59 -27.24
N LYS A 251 37.01 23.48 -26.12
CA LYS A 251 37.16 22.23 -25.35
C LYS A 251 35.86 21.80 -24.68
N HIS A 252 35.06 22.75 -24.21
CA HIS A 252 33.85 22.48 -23.42
C HIS A 252 32.55 22.75 -24.19
N ARG A 253 32.60 22.78 -25.53
CA ARG A 253 31.44 23.05 -26.39
C ARG A 253 30.23 22.15 -26.08
N LYS A 254 30.45 20.88 -25.73
CA LYS A 254 29.38 19.91 -25.42
C LYS A 254 28.59 20.23 -24.14
N TYR A 255 29.16 21.05 -23.25
CA TYR A 255 28.54 21.46 -21.99
C TYR A 255 27.82 22.81 -22.09
N ARG A 256 27.87 23.46 -23.26
CA ARG A 256 27.23 24.75 -23.48
C ARG A 256 25.71 24.57 -23.47
N SER A 257 25.01 25.40 -22.70
CA SER A 257 23.54 25.39 -22.67
C SER A 257 22.97 25.77 -24.04
N LYS A 258 21.91 25.07 -24.44
CA LYS A 258 21.18 25.34 -25.69
C LYS A 258 20.31 26.59 -25.58
N THR A 259 19.80 26.88 -24.39
CA THR A 259 18.88 27.99 -24.12
C THR A 259 19.62 29.27 -23.75
N ASP A 260 20.70 29.17 -22.96
CA ASP A 260 21.60 30.30 -22.67
C ASP A 260 23.00 30.05 -23.22
N THR A 261 23.27 30.66 -24.37
CA THR A 261 24.56 30.52 -25.05
C THR A 261 25.75 31.08 -24.26
N ASN A 262 25.54 31.75 -23.14
CA ASN A 262 26.60 32.28 -22.29
C ASN A 262 26.88 31.39 -21.08
N ARG A 263 26.23 30.23 -21.01
CA ARG A 263 26.28 29.32 -19.88
C ARG A 263 26.83 27.95 -20.29
N TRP A 264 27.66 27.38 -19.42
CA TRP A 264 28.17 26.01 -19.49
C TRP A 264 27.78 25.25 -18.24
N THR A 265 27.15 24.09 -18.39
CA THR A 265 26.56 23.33 -17.29
C THR A 265 27.09 21.90 -17.26
N THR A 266 27.35 21.39 -16.06
CA THR A 266 27.80 20.02 -15.80
C THR A 266 27.13 19.47 -14.54
N LYS A 267 27.07 18.13 -14.41
CA LYS A 267 26.65 17.45 -13.17
C LYS A 267 27.82 17.21 -12.19
N ASP A 268 29.05 17.54 -12.60
CA ASP A 268 30.28 17.33 -11.83
C ASP A 268 30.78 18.66 -11.22
N LEU A 269 30.74 18.74 -9.88
CA LEU A 269 31.19 19.90 -9.11
C LEU A 269 32.68 20.19 -9.32
N ASN A 270 33.53 19.16 -9.33
CA ASN A 270 34.98 19.31 -9.48
C ASN A 270 35.30 19.82 -10.87
N MET A 271 34.59 19.34 -11.89
CA MET A 271 34.71 19.86 -13.25
C MET A 271 34.34 21.34 -13.32
N ARG A 272 33.25 21.77 -12.70
CA ARG A 272 32.86 23.19 -12.66
C ARG A 272 33.89 24.04 -11.90
N ASN A 273 34.38 23.59 -10.76
CA ASN A 273 35.41 24.30 -9.98
C ASN A 273 36.69 24.49 -10.83
N ASN A 274 37.16 23.43 -11.49
CA ASN A 274 38.30 23.49 -12.39
C ASN A 274 38.11 24.48 -13.56
N TRP A 275 36.89 24.56 -14.10
CA TRP A 275 36.58 25.55 -15.13
C TRP A 275 36.63 26.98 -14.57
N TYR A 276 36.06 27.19 -13.39
CA TYR A 276 36.00 28.49 -12.75
C TYR A 276 37.40 28.98 -12.41
N GLU A 277 38.23 28.18 -11.75
CA GLU A 277 39.61 28.54 -11.39
C GLU A 277 40.44 28.93 -12.63
N LYS A 278 40.36 28.11 -13.70
CA LYS A 278 41.08 28.40 -14.95
C LYS A 278 40.69 29.73 -15.56
N LEU A 279 39.40 30.04 -15.55
CA LEU A 279 38.92 31.26 -16.19
C LEU A 279 39.05 32.49 -15.28
N ASN A 280 38.84 32.33 -13.97
CA ASN A 280 38.83 33.42 -12.99
C ASN A 280 40.20 34.09 -12.86
N ASN A 281 41.29 33.33 -13.03
CA ASN A 281 42.65 33.87 -12.98
C ASN A 281 42.93 34.97 -14.01
N GLU A 282 42.22 35.00 -15.15
CA GLU A 282 42.43 35.99 -16.21
C GLU A 282 41.18 36.85 -16.53
N LEU A 283 40.00 36.47 -16.03
CA LEU A 283 38.70 37.04 -16.44
C LEU A 283 37.79 37.38 -15.26
N SER A 284 38.37 37.69 -14.10
CA SER A 284 37.69 37.91 -12.81
C SER A 284 36.37 38.69 -12.89
N ASP A 285 36.31 39.75 -13.69
CA ASP A 285 35.19 40.69 -13.70
C ASP A 285 34.05 40.32 -14.67
N GLY A 286 34.11 39.13 -15.29
CA GLY A 286 33.10 38.73 -16.28
C GLY A 286 32.69 37.28 -16.21
N ILE A 287 32.94 36.61 -15.08
CA ILE A 287 32.58 35.21 -14.88
C ILE A 287 31.90 35.05 -13.53
N SER A 288 30.76 34.39 -13.56
CA SER A 288 30.08 33.94 -12.36
C SER A 288 29.83 32.44 -12.44
N TYR A 289 29.63 31.82 -11.29
CA TYR A 289 29.12 30.45 -11.23
C TYR A 289 27.81 30.43 -10.47
N CYS A 290 26.99 29.41 -10.75
CA CYS A 290 25.80 29.13 -9.98
C CYS A 290 25.65 27.63 -9.77
N ASN A 291 25.17 27.28 -8.57
CA ASN A 291 24.80 25.92 -8.23
C ASN A 291 23.29 25.86 -8.26
N GLU A 292 22.76 25.14 -9.24
CA GLU A 292 21.34 24.99 -9.48
C GLU A 292 20.93 23.56 -9.15
N ILE A 293 19.64 23.36 -8.96
CA ILE A 293 19.04 22.05 -8.82
C ILE A 293 17.95 21.89 -9.86
N PHE A 294 17.84 20.71 -10.43
CA PHE A 294 16.70 20.32 -11.23
C PHE A 294 15.68 19.71 -10.28
N CYS A 295 14.62 20.46 -9.95
CA CYS A 295 13.56 19.96 -9.09
C CYS A 295 12.89 18.77 -9.80
N PRO A 296 12.90 17.57 -9.23
CA PRO A 296 12.44 16.43 -9.97
C PRO A 296 10.90 16.41 -10.04
N ALA A 297 10.19 16.97 -9.03
CA ALA A 297 8.73 17.05 -9.02
C ALA A 297 8.16 17.95 -10.14
N CYS A 298 8.60 19.21 -10.23
CA CYS A 298 8.07 20.18 -11.19
C CYS A 298 8.96 20.37 -12.45
N GLN A 299 10.12 19.72 -12.50
CA GLN A 299 11.10 19.82 -13.60
C GLN A 299 11.71 21.22 -13.79
N GLU A 300 11.47 22.13 -12.85
CA GLU A 300 12.04 23.48 -12.88
C GLU A 300 13.47 23.52 -12.34
N VAL A 301 14.29 24.40 -12.92
CA VAL A 301 15.64 24.67 -12.44
C VAL A 301 15.58 25.83 -11.45
N THR A 302 15.98 25.59 -10.21
CA THR A 302 16.05 26.63 -9.18
C THR A 302 17.45 26.74 -8.58
N ASP A 303 17.75 27.90 -8.02
CA ASP A 303 18.99 28.13 -7.28
C ASP A 303 18.99 27.23 -6.03
N ARG A 304 20.11 26.55 -5.77
CA ARG A 304 20.26 25.65 -4.63
C ARG A 304 19.92 26.34 -3.29
N LYS A 305 20.10 27.66 -3.18
CA LYS A 305 19.76 28.41 -1.96
C LYS A 305 18.26 28.41 -1.63
N TRP A 306 17.40 28.19 -2.63
CA TRP A 306 15.94 28.12 -2.49
C TRP A 306 15.42 26.67 -2.55
N ALA A 307 16.32 25.70 -2.44
CA ALA A 307 15.98 24.29 -2.49
C ALA A 307 16.13 23.63 -1.13
N ARG A 308 15.30 22.62 -0.87
CA ARG A 308 15.31 21.83 0.36
C ARG A 308 15.61 20.38 0.03
N MET A 309 16.47 19.75 0.84
CA MET A 309 16.74 18.33 0.70
C MET A 309 15.69 17.55 1.48
N LEU A 310 15.06 16.55 0.86
CA LEU A 310 14.07 15.68 1.52
C LEU A 310 14.70 14.35 1.95
N ALA A 311 13.89 13.48 2.59
CA ALA A 311 14.33 12.20 3.16
C ALA A 311 14.89 11.22 2.12
N ASP A 312 14.57 11.44 0.85
CA ASP A 312 15.11 10.70 -0.28
C ASP A 312 16.54 11.11 -0.66
N GLY A 313 17.06 12.19 -0.08
CA GLY A 313 18.37 12.75 -0.36
C GLY A 313 18.43 13.66 -1.60
N TYR A 314 17.30 14.00 -2.23
CA TYR A 314 17.28 14.95 -3.36
C TYR A 314 16.89 16.34 -2.91
N TYR A 315 17.33 17.32 -3.70
CA TYR A 315 16.90 18.70 -3.56
C TYR A 315 15.62 18.95 -4.36
N TYR A 316 14.62 19.53 -3.72
CA TYR A 316 13.37 19.98 -4.32
C TYR A 316 13.30 21.50 -4.25
N CYS A 317 12.57 22.13 -5.17
CA CYS A 317 12.25 23.55 -5.01
C CYS A 317 11.42 23.76 -3.74
N HIS A 318 11.44 24.98 -3.21
CA HIS A 318 10.74 25.31 -1.97
C HIS A 318 9.27 24.90 -1.95
N GLU A 319 8.53 25.19 -3.03
CA GLU A 319 7.10 24.89 -3.17
C GLU A 319 6.83 23.39 -3.09
N CYS A 320 7.49 22.59 -3.96
CA CYS A 320 7.31 21.13 -3.94
C CYS A 320 7.76 20.52 -2.61
N ALA A 321 8.84 21.02 -2.00
CA ALA A 321 9.28 20.52 -0.71
C ALA A 321 8.28 20.77 0.43
N ASP A 322 7.50 21.86 0.33
CA ASP A 322 6.50 22.21 1.33
C ASP A 322 5.18 21.45 1.13
N GLU A 323 4.81 21.13 -0.11
CA GLU A 323 3.69 20.23 -0.40
C GLU A 323 3.91 18.84 0.21
N TRP A 324 5.13 18.31 0.06
CA TRP A 324 5.52 17.02 0.65
C TRP A 324 5.62 17.00 2.18
N LYS A 325 5.64 18.15 2.85
CA LYS A 325 5.58 18.22 4.33
C LYS A 325 4.17 18.26 4.88
N LYS A 326 3.19 18.59 4.03
CA LYS A 326 1.77 18.66 4.39
C LYS A 326 1.02 17.36 4.07
N SER A 327 1.67 16.46 3.33
CA SER A 327 1.17 15.16 2.90
C SER A 327 1.89 14.10 3.70
#